data_AF-A0A427YXQ2-F1
#
_entry.id   AF-A0A427YXQ2-F1
#
_cell.length_a   1.000
_cell.length_b   1.000
_cell.length_c   1.000
_cell.angle_alpha   90.00
_cell.angle_beta   90.00
_cell.angle_gamma   90.00
#
_symmetry.space_group_name_H-M   'P 1'
#
loop_
_entity.id
_entity.type
_entity.pdbx_description
1 polymer ?
#
loop_
_entity_poly.entity_id
_entity_poly.type
_entity_poly.pdbx_seq_one_letter_code
_entity_poly.pdbx_strand_id
1 'polypeptide(L)'
;MMESAGAEKMNLAAPYISGVGLKIINADWLREHQVQGLFIASHNGPTHFTDESLFLNCALEAGVEYGVRISTTTSNVDPSTTVFYGRNHGGIEAMLSQPEFSAMNGTSLEPNVFSLMVTPIVQDGLEKYRETGQKDPFKLMIDGDNGFAIIDAHEVGVIAAHLLALEDTSPHNSKKYVLIRPSNASGMQIVKPLEKHAGTTVDKVVFRDVFLDRKYGIGWHPGEHTAFTRFGPAKRI
;
A
#
# COMPACT_ATOMS: atom_id res chain seq x y z
N MET A 1 34.89 5.69 16.72
CA MET A 1 33.93 6.52 15.97
C MET A 1 33.37 5.63 14.89
N MET A 2 32.16 5.12 15.06
CA MET A 2 31.43 4.38 14.03
C MET A 2 30.61 5.40 13.25
N GLU A 3 30.95 5.62 11.98
CA GLU A 3 30.09 6.35 11.05
C GLU A 3 28.80 5.56 10.87
N SER A 4 27.66 6.18 11.16
CA SER A 4 26.35 5.62 10.85
C SER A 4 26.20 5.54 9.33
N ALA A 5 26.08 4.32 8.78
CA ALA A 5 25.68 4.13 7.39
C ALA A 5 24.32 4.81 7.17
N GLY A 6 24.33 5.91 6.41
CA GLY A 6 23.11 6.65 6.09
C GLY A 6 22.22 5.80 5.18
N ALA A 7 20.97 5.58 5.59
CA ALA A 7 19.97 4.96 4.73
C ALA A 7 19.68 5.88 3.53
N GLU A 8 20.08 5.47 2.34
CA GLU A 8 19.80 6.21 1.10
C GLU A 8 18.34 5.95 0.68
N LYS A 9 17.51 6.99 0.62
CA LYS A 9 16.13 6.87 0.11
C LYS A 9 16.19 6.74 -1.41
N MET A 10 15.85 5.56 -1.94
CA MET A 10 15.82 5.30 -3.37
C MET A 10 14.42 4.92 -3.84
N ASN A 11 13.94 5.61 -4.89
CA ASN A 11 12.68 5.28 -5.55
C ASN A 11 12.90 4.09 -6.50
N LEU A 12 12.33 2.94 -6.16
CA LEU A 12 12.31 1.76 -7.02
C LEU A 12 11.15 1.90 -8.02
N ALA A 13 11.47 2.12 -9.29
CA ALA A 13 10.53 1.96 -10.39
C ALA A 13 11.24 1.23 -11.53
N ALA A 14 10.58 0.24 -12.14
CA ALA A 14 11.00 -0.26 -13.44
C ALA A 14 10.82 0.88 -14.49
N PRO A 15 11.48 0.78 -15.65
CA PRO A 15 11.98 1.93 -16.39
C PRO A 15 10.88 2.65 -17.20
N TYR A 16 9.92 3.30 -16.54
CA TYR A 16 8.89 4.08 -17.24
C TYR A 16 8.37 5.27 -16.43
N ILE A 17 9.25 6.10 -15.85
CA ILE A 17 8.92 7.52 -15.59
C ILE A 17 10.16 8.38 -15.89
N SER A 18 10.08 9.16 -16.97
CA SER A 18 11.08 10.14 -17.39
C SER A 18 11.12 11.32 -16.41
N GLY A 19 12.27 11.60 -15.76
CA GLY A 19 12.48 12.91 -15.13
C GLY A 19 13.43 12.97 -13.93
N VAL A 20 13.84 11.84 -13.36
CA VAL A 20 14.85 11.79 -12.29
C VAL A 20 15.88 10.75 -12.72
N GLY A 21 17.17 10.99 -12.53
CA GLY A 21 18.22 10.02 -12.90
C GLY A 21 17.97 8.68 -12.20
N LEU A 22 17.36 7.73 -12.92
CA LEU A 22 17.01 6.43 -12.38
C LEU A 22 18.29 5.61 -12.27
N LYS A 23 18.65 5.22 -11.05
CA LYS A 23 19.71 4.24 -10.80
C LYS A 23 19.07 2.86 -10.89
N ILE A 24 19.54 2.04 -11.82
CA ILE A 24 19.13 0.64 -11.90
C ILE A 24 19.80 -0.09 -10.75
N ILE A 25 19.02 -0.73 -9.89
CA ILE A 25 19.52 -1.57 -8.80
C ILE A 25 19.29 -3.03 -9.21
N ASN A 26 20.38 -3.75 -9.43
CA ASN A 26 20.38 -5.18 -9.77
C ASN A 26 21.25 -5.97 -8.78
N ALA A 27 21.37 -7.28 -8.99
CA ALA A 27 22.13 -8.15 -8.08
C ALA A 27 23.61 -7.75 -7.96
N ASP A 28 24.26 -7.36 -9.05
CA ASP A 28 25.65 -6.86 -9.03
C ASP A 28 25.78 -5.62 -8.16
N TRP A 29 24.90 -4.64 -8.33
CA TRP A 29 24.92 -3.42 -7.52
C TRP A 29 24.77 -3.73 -6.03
N LEU A 30 23.82 -4.60 -5.67
CA LEU A 30 23.59 -5.01 -4.27
C LEU A 30 24.82 -5.71 -3.68
N ARG A 31 25.47 -6.59 -4.44
CA ARG A 31 26.72 -7.26 -4.03
C ARG A 31 27.87 -6.28 -3.87
N GLU A 32 28.08 -5.40 -4.84
CA GLU A 32 29.14 -4.38 -4.82
C GLU A 32 29.02 -3.45 -3.61
N HIS A 33 27.79 -3.16 -3.19
CA HIS A 33 27.50 -2.28 -2.05
C HIS A 33 27.28 -3.06 -0.74
N GLN A 34 27.52 -4.37 -0.76
CA GLN A 34 27.43 -5.25 0.41
C GLN A 34 26.10 -5.11 1.16
N VAL A 35 25.00 -5.02 0.41
CA VAL A 35 23.67 -4.81 0.97
C VAL A 35 23.23 -6.08 1.69
N GLN A 36 23.06 -6.00 3.01
CA GLN A 36 22.61 -7.12 3.85
C GLN A 36 21.11 -7.08 4.15
N GLY A 37 20.53 -5.88 4.16
CA GLY A 37 19.13 -5.65 4.53
C GLY A 37 18.43 -4.67 3.60
N LEU A 38 17.14 -4.88 3.36
CA LEU A 38 16.32 -4.05 2.48
C LEU A 38 15.05 -3.56 3.18
N PHE A 39 14.74 -2.28 3.02
CA PHE A 39 13.39 -1.75 3.24
C PHE A 39 12.73 -1.44 1.90
N ILE A 40 11.56 -2.03 1.64
CA ILE A 40 10.85 -1.88 0.37
C ILE A 40 9.51 -1.18 0.59
N ALA A 41 9.36 0.01 0.02
CA ALA A 41 8.11 0.75 -0.06
C ALA A 41 7.81 1.04 -1.53
N SER A 42 7.17 0.08 -2.19
CA SER A 42 6.95 0.07 -3.62
C SER A 42 5.79 0.99 -4.05
N HIS A 43 5.81 1.40 -5.31
CA HIS A 43 4.77 2.23 -5.91
C HIS A 43 3.47 1.45 -6.12
N ASN A 44 2.36 2.17 -6.21
CA ASN A 44 1.00 1.62 -6.27
C ASN A 44 0.52 1.39 -7.72
N GLY A 45 1.46 1.42 -8.67
CA GLY A 45 1.17 1.41 -10.11
C GLY A 45 0.81 0.01 -10.64
N PRO A 46 0.32 -0.09 -11.89
CA PRO A 46 -0.06 -1.38 -12.48
C PRO A 46 1.10 -2.39 -12.55
N THR A 47 2.32 -1.91 -12.74
CA THR A 47 3.55 -2.73 -12.82
C THR A 47 4.10 -3.13 -11.46
N HIS A 48 3.48 -2.72 -10.34
CA HIS A 48 3.96 -2.94 -8.98
C HIS A 48 4.43 -4.38 -8.72
N PHE A 49 3.62 -5.38 -9.09
CA PHE A 49 4.00 -6.78 -8.91
C PHE A 49 5.31 -7.11 -9.64
N THR A 50 5.37 -6.77 -10.93
CA THR A 50 6.55 -7.05 -11.77
C THR A 50 7.80 -6.35 -11.23
N ASP A 51 7.66 -5.08 -10.85
CA ASP A 51 8.79 -4.23 -10.48
C ASP A 51 9.37 -4.67 -9.13
N GLU A 52 8.51 -4.93 -8.15
CA GLU A 52 8.96 -5.40 -6.85
C GLU A 52 9.43 -6.85 -6.87
N SER A 53 8.73 -7.76 -7.57
CA SER A 53 9.15 -9.17 -7.65
C SER A 53 10.50 -9.32 -8.34
N LEU A 54 10.76 -8.53 -9.38
CA LEU A 54 12.07 -8.49 -10.04
C LEU A 54 13.16 -8.02 -9.08
N PHE A 55 12.91 -6.95 -8.32
CA PHE A 55 13.86 -6.45 -7.33
C PHE A 55 14.15 -7.48 -6.23
N LEU A 56 13.12 -8.16 -5.72
CA LEU A 56 13.25 -9.23 -4.74
C LEU A 56 14.06 -10.43 -5.27
N ASN A 57 13.91 -10.79 -6.55
CA ASN A 57 14.75 -11.80 -7.18
C ASN A 57 16.22 -11.35 -7.26
N CYS A 58 16.48 -10.09 -7.61
CA CYS A 58 17.85 -9.55 -7.57
C CYS A 58 18.44 -9.55 -6.16
N ALA A 59 17.63 -9.27 -5.13
CA ALA A 59 18.04 -9.33 -3.74
C ALA A 59 18.41 -10.74 -3.31
N LEU A 60 17.57 -11.72 -3.66
CA LEU A 60 17.84 -13.14 -3.42
C LEU A 60 19.14 -13.59 -4.13
N GLU A 61 19.31 -13.23 -5.40
CA GLU A 61 20.52 -13.54 -6.18
C GLU A 61 21.78 -12.88 -5.59
N ALA A 62 21.66 -11.66 -5.06
CA ALA A 62 22.75 -10.96 -4.41
C ALA A 62 23.12 -11.53 -3.03
N GLY A 63 22.30 -12.43 -2.47
CA GLY A 63 22.49 -12.96 -1.12
C GLY A 63 22.12 -11.98 -0.02
N VAL A 64 21.17 -11.07 -0.27
CA VAL A 64 20.59 -10.23 0.78
C VAL A 64 19.99 -11.12 1.86
N GLU A 65 20.28 -10.83 3.12
CA GLU A 65 19.94 -11.69 4.24
C GLU A 65 18.51 -11.42 4.75
N TYR A 66 18.06 -10.16 4.70
CA TYR A 66 16.77 -9.77 5.25
C TYR A 66 16.05 -8.67 4.46
N GLY A 67 14.76 -8.88 4.18
CA GLY A 67 13.88 -7.89 3.55
C GLY A 67 12.68 -7.56 4.41
N VAL A 68 12.45 -6.28 4.67
CA VAL A 68 11.22 -5.74 5.26
C VAL A 68 10.48 -4.94 4.21
N ARG A 69 9.23 -5.31 3.90
CA ARG A 69 8.43 -4.62 2.88
C ARG A 69 7.12 -4.04 3.43
N ILE A 70 6.67 -2.96 2.82
CA ILE A 70 5.31 -2.45 2.97
C ILE A 70 4.38 -3.26 2.05
N SER A 71 3.48 -3.99 2.69
CA SER A 71 2.28 -4.56 2.07
C SER A 71 1.11 -3.60 2.14
N THR A 72 -0.10 -4.15 2.18
CA THR A 72 -1.33 -3.37 2.29
C THR A 72 -2.16 -3.91 3.44
N THR A 73 -3.34 -3.35 3.63
CA THR A 73 -4.30 -3.79 4.64
C THR A 73 -4.58 -5.29 4.47
N THR A 74 -4.79 -6.01 5.56
CA THR A 74 -5.06 -7.46 5.54
C THR A 74 -6.22 -7.85 4.63
N SER A 75 -7.27 -7.02 4.56
CA SER A 75 -8.41 -7.24 3.66
C SER A 75 -8.06 -7.18 2.18
N ASN A 76 -6.98 -6.49 1.82
CA ASN A 76 -6.55 -6.34 0.43
C ASN A 76 -5.59 -7.45 -0.02
N VAL A 77 -5.00 -8.24 0.88
CA VAL A 77 -4.14 -9.38 0.51
C VAL A 77 -4.90 -10.71 0.50
N ASP A 78 -6.21 -10.66 0.75
CA ASP A 78 -7.07 -11.82 0.60
C ASP A 78 -7.09 -12.31 -0.87
N PRO A 79 -6.92 -13.62 -1.14
CA PRO A 79 -6.92 -14.15 -2.50
C PRO A 79 -8.17 -13.86 -3.34
N SER A 80 -9.30 -13.54 -2.70
CA SER A 80 -10.56 -13.18 -3.37
C SER A 80 -10.70 -11.68 -3.69
N THR A 81 -9.74 -10.85 -3.29
CA THR A 81 -9.78 -9.40 -3.54
C THR A 81 -9.87 -9.10 -5.04
N THR A 82 -10.81 -8.24 -5.42
CA THR A 82 -10.97 -7.78 -6.81
C THR A 82 -10.05 -6.61 -7.14
N VAL A 83 -9.50 -5.94 -6.12
CA VAL A 83 -8.66 -4.74 -6.24
C VAL A 83 -7.28 -5.16 -6.76
N PHE A 84 -6.82 -4.61 -7.89
CA PHE A 84 -5.55 -5.04 -8.49
C PHE A 84 -4.36 -4.77 -7.56
N TYR A 85 -4.38 -3.64 -6.86
CA TYR A 85 -3.35 -3.25 -5.89
C TYR A 85 -3.21 -4.30 -4.78
N GLY A 86 -4.34 -4.78 -4.28
CA GLY A 86 -4.40 -5.86 -3.31
C GLY A 86 -3.86 -7.19 -3.83
N ARG A 87 -4.30 -7.59 -5.03
CA ARG A 87 -3.81 -8.82 -5.70
C ARG A 87 -2.30 -8.80 -5.91
N ASN A 88 -1.73 -7.66 -6.27
CA ASN A 88 -0.28 -7.52 -6.46
C ASN A 88 0.46 -7.77 -5.13
N HIS A 89 0.00 -7.17 -4.03
CA HIS A 89 0.59 -7.40 -2.71
C HIS A 89 0.44 -8.85 -2.23
N GLY A 90 -0.75 -9.45 -2.37
CA GLY A 90 -0.98 -10.85 -2.04
C GLY A 90 -0.12 -11.81 -2.87
N GLY A 91 0.09 -11.50 -4.16
CA GLY A 91 0.98 -12.26 -5.04
C GLY A 91 2.44 -12.22 -4.58
N ILE A 92 2.94 -11.05 -4.17
CA ILE A 92 4.31 -10.91 -3.64
C ILE A 92 4.44 -11.67 -2.31
N GLU A 93 3.45 -11.60 -1.42
CA GLU A 93 3.47 -12.38 -0.18
C GLU A 93 3.48 -13.88 -0.43
N ALA A 94 2.72 -14.35 -1.42
CA ALA A 94 2.73 -15.76 -1.82
C ALA A 94 4.09 -16.18 -2.41
N MET A 95 4.72 -15.31 -3.22
CA MET A 95 6.07 -15.54 -3.77
C MET A 95 7.11 -15.64 -2.65
N LEU A 96 7.10 -14.72 -1.69
CA LEU A 96 8.04 -14.73 -0.56
C LEU A 96 7.86 -15.92 0.38
N SER A 97 6.69 -16.57 0.36
CA SER A 97 6.45 -17.81 1.11
C SER A 97 6.98 -19.08 0.43
N GLN A 98 7.52 -18.98 -0.79
CA GLN A 98 8.06 -20.13 -1.50
C GLN A 98 9.44 -20.55 -0.95
N PRO A 99 9.81 -21.85 -1.04
CA PRO A 99 11.08 -22.36 -0.51
C PRO A 99 12.33 -21.67 -1.06
N GLU A 100 12.30 -21.21 -2.31
CA GLU A 100 13.39 -20.48 -2.96
C GLU A 100 13.76 -19.20 -2.20
N PHE A 101 12.78 -18.56 -1.56
CA PHE A 101 12.99 -17.37 -0.75
C PHE A 101 13.39 -17.67 0.69
N SER A 102 13.49 -18.94 1.11
CA SER A 102 13.90 -19.30 2.48
C SER A 102 15.31 -18.85 2.86
N ALA A 103 16.18 -18.61 1.87
CA ALA A 103 17.54 -18.11 2.06
C ALA A 103 17.61 -16.60 2.35
N MET A 104 16.52 -15.86 2.11
CA MET A 104 16.40 -14.44 2.44
C MET A 104 15.24 -14.28 3.41
N ASN A 105 15.52 -13.97 4.67
CA ASN A 105 14.45 -13.75 5.63
C ASN A 105 13.54 -12.61 5.14
N GLY A 106 12.22 -12.78 5.25
CA GLY A 106 11.26 -11.80 4.75
C GLY A 106 10.21 -11.42 5.79
N THR A 107 9.91 -10.13 5.91
CA THR A 107 8.78 -9.63 6.71
C THR A 107 7.90 -8.69 5.89
N SER A 108 6.60 -8.94 5.91
CA SER A 108 5.58 -8.04 5.37
C SER A 108 4.96 -7.22 6.49
N LEU A 109 5.05 -5.90 6.37
CA LEU A 109 4.29 -4.97 7.19
C LEU A 109 2.97 -4.70 6.48
N GLU A 110 1.85 -4.98 7.12
CA GLU A 110 0.51 -4.68 6.62
C GLU A 110 0.00 -3.41 7.33
N PRO A 111 0.45 -2.21 6.92
CA PRO A 111 -0.12 -0.99 7.47
C PRO A 111 -1.57 -0.88 7.04
N ASN A 112 -2.37 -0.33 7.94
CA ASN A 112 -3.72 0.08 7.59
C ASN A 112 -3.65 1.41 6.79
N VAL A 113 -4.59 2.34 6.95
CA VAL A 113 -4.62 3.57 6.14
C VAL A 113 -3.64 4.62 6.67
N PHE A 114 -2.75 5.12 5.81
CA PHE A 114 -1.85 6.23 6.17
C PHE A 114 -2.62 7.54 6.34
N SER A 115 -2.27 8.32 7.36
CA SER A 115 -2.83 9.67 7.61
C SER A 115 -2.73 10.58 6.38
N LEU A 116 -1.61 10.51 5.68
CA LEU A 116 -1.33 11.25 4.44
C LEU A 116 -2.30 10.95 3.30
N MET A 117 -3.02 9.81 3.33
CA MET A 117 -4.05 9.49 2.34
C MET A 117 -5.43 10.06 2.68
N VAL A 118 -5.64 10.46 3.94
CA VAL A 118 -6.95 10.94 4.41
C VAL A 118 -6.96 12.45 4.59
N THR A 119 -5.91 13.01 5.22
CA THR A 119 -5.87 14.43 5.59
C THR A 119 -5.98 15.38 4.39
N PRO A 120 -5.28 15.19 3.26
CA PRO A 120 -5.39 16.09 2.12
C PRO A 120 -6.78 16.06 1.48
N ILE A 121 -7.39 14.87 1.35
CA ILE A 121 -8.76 14.72 0.81
C ILE A 121 -9.75 15.55 1.65
N VAL A 122 -9.59 15.48 2.96
CA VAL A 122 -10.38 16.25 3.93
C VAL A 122 -10.16 17.76 3.80
N GLN A 123 -8.91 18.19 3.65
CA GLN A 123 -8.57 19.61 3.46
C GLN A 123 -9.09 20.16 2.14
N ASP A 124 -8.83 19.48 1.02
CA ASP A 124 -9.28 19.88 -0.32
C ASP A 124 -10.81 19.97 -0.40
N GLY A 125 -11.51 19.00 0.21
CA GLY A 125 -12.97 19.01 0.26
C GLY A 125 -13.53 20.22 1.02
N LEU A 126 -12.89 20.60 2.13
CA LEU A 126 -13.26 21.78 2.90
C LEU A 126 -13.01 23.08 2.15
N GLU A 127 -11.81 23.23 1.58
CA GLU A 127 -11.39 24.44 0.88
C GLU A 127 -12.31 24.69 -0.31
N LYS A 128 -12.56 23.65 -1.12
CA LYS A 128 -13.50 23.73 -2.24
C LYS A 128 -14.91 24.12 -1.80
N TYR A 129 -15.40 23.56 -0.70
CA TYR A 129 -16.71 23.94 -0.15
C TYR A 129 -16.72 25.42 0.27
N ARG A 130 -15.68 25.88 0.98
CA ARG A 130 -15.57 27.27 1.45
C ARG A 130 -15.54 28.27 0.31
N GLU A 131 -14.85 27.95 -0.78
CA GLU A 131 -14.68 28.85 -1.92
C GLU A 131 -15.90 28.91 -2.83
N THR A 132 -16.55 27.77 -3.06
CA THR A 132 -17.55 27.64 -4.13
C THR A 132 -18.97 27.39 -3.63
N GLY A 133 -19.13 27.01 -2.37
CA GLY A 133 -20.39 26.48 -1.83
C GLY A 133 -20.81 25.13 -2.44
N GLN A 134 -19.97 24.51 -3.28
CA GLN A 134 -20.27 23.22 -3.88
C GLN A 134 -20.18 22.12 -2.83
N LYS A 135 -21.22 21.28 -2.81
CA LYS A 135 -21.38 20.17 -1.87
C LYS A 135 -21.20 18.82 -2.56
N ASP A 136 -20.25 18.76 -3.49
CA ASP A 136 -19.92 17.53 -4.19
C ASP A 136 -19.72 16.39 -3.18
N PRO A 137 -20.05 15.13 -3.55
CA PRO A 137 -19.93 14.02 -2.63
C PRO A 137 -18.51 13.92 -2.08
N PHE A 138 -18.40 13.97 -0.75
CA PHE A 138 -17.14 13.80 -0.05
C PHE A 138 -16.77 12.32 -0.05
N LYS A 139 -15.69 11.94 -0.73
CA LYS A 139 -15.34 10.52 -0.94
C LYS A 139 -14.17 10.12 -0.05
N LEU A 140 -14.36 9.06 0.71
CA LEU A 140 -13.37 8.50 1.61
C LEU A 140 -13.14 7.02 1.29
N MET A 141 -11.88 6.61 1.27
CA MET A 141 -11.48 5.21 1.06
C MET A 141 -11.77 4.30 2.27
N ILE A 142 -12.06 4.90 3.43
CA ILE A 142 -12.36 4.21 4.69
C ILE A 142 -13.86 3.95 4.84
N ASP A 143 -14.20 2.99 5.69
CA ASP A 143 -15.59 2.71 6.06
C ASP A 143 -16.18 3.81 6.96
N GLY A 144 -17.50 4.03 6.88
CA GLY A 144 -18.17 5.06 7.67
C GLY A 144 -18.34 4.70 9.14
N ASP A 145 -18.57 3.42 9.45
CA ASP A 145 -19.03 2.95 10.75
C ASP A 145 -17.97 2.12 11.47
N ASN A 146 -17.23 1.32 10.72
CA ASN A 146 -16.15 0.50 11.22
C ASN A 146 -14.90 1.38 11.37
N GLY A 147 -14.27 1.23 12.53
CA GLY A 147 -13.05 1.95 12.83
C GLY A 147 -11.88 1.46 11.97
N PHE A 148 -11.16 2.39 11.37
CA PHE A 148 -9.90 2.15 10.70
C PHE A 148 -8.76 2.71 11.56
N ALA A 149 -7.70 1.93 11.72
CA ALA A 149 -6.49 2.46 12.34
C ALA A 149 -5.80 3.35 11.31
N ILE A 150 -5.76 4.65 11.57
CA ILE A 150 -4.93 5.57 10.81
C ILE A 150 -3.52 5.47 11.38
N ILE A 151 -2.55 5.17 10.51
CA ILE A 151 -1.15 5.00 10.89
C ILE A 151 -0.28 6.11 10.29
N ASP A 152 0.75 6.53 11.03
CA ASP A 152 1.75 7.45 10.51
C ASP A 152 2.84 6.69 9.75
N ALA A 153 3.24 7.20 8.58
CA ALA A 153 4.32 6.60 7.78
C ALA A 153 5.66 6.55 8.53
N HIS A 154 5.90 7.52 9.41
CA HIS A 154 7.06 7.54 10.30
C HIS A 154 7.06 6.33 11.26
N GLU A 155 5.90 5.97 11.83
CA GLU A 155 5.80 4.81 12.73
C GLU A 155 6.11 3.50 12.00
N VAL A 156 5.64 3.36 10.76
CA VAL A 156 5.99 2.20 9.92
C VAL A 156 7.49 2.16 9.64
N GLY A 157 8.11 3.31 9.32
CA GLY A 157 9.55 3.43 9.12
C GLY A 157 10.36 3.06 10.37
N VAL A 158 9.92 3.48 11.55
CA VAL A 158 10.54 3.12 12.84
C VAL A 158 10.48 1.62 13.08
N ILE A 159 9.33 0.99 12.86
CA ILE A 159 9.16 -0.46 13.01
C ILE A 159 10.08 -1.20 12.02
N ALA A 160 10.11 -0.77 10.76
CA ALA A 160 10.98 -1.38 9.76
C ALA A 160 12.47 -1.24 10.12
N ALA A 161 12.89 -0.08 10.60
CA ALA A 161 14.26 0.14 11.05
C ALA A 161 14.63 -0.76 12.23
N HIS A 162 13.73 -0.93 13.21
CA HIS A 162 13.97 -1.85 14.33
C HIS A 162 14.11 -3.30 13.87
N LEU A 163 13.26 -3.75 12.94
CA LEU A 163 13.38 -5.09 12.37
C LEU A 163 14.71 -5.28 11.64
N LEU A 164 15.12 -4.30 10.83
CA LEU A 164 16.37 -4.36 10.05
C LEU A 164 17.64 -4.30 10.92
N ALA A 165 17.53 -3.76 12.13
CA ALA A 165 18.65 -3.66 13.07
C ALA A 165 18.85 -4.90 13.96
N LEU A 166 18.02 -5.95 13.80
CA LEU A 166 18.16 -7.18 14.57
C LEU A 166 19.37 -8.00 14.10
N GLU A 167 20.12 -8.53 15.06
CA GLU A 167 21.21 -9.49 14.77
C GLU A 167 20.66 -10.84 14.28
N ASP A 168 19.51 -11.28 14.83
CA ASP A 168 18.81 -12.47 14.40
C ASP A 168 17.42 -12.12 13.87
N THR A 169 17.25 -12.27 12.56
CA THR A 169 16.00 -11.97 11.84
C THR A 169 15.13 -13.22 11.64
N SER A 170 15.61 -14.41 12.03
CA SER A 170 14.89 -15.68 11.87
C SER A 170 13.50 -15.72 12.54
N PRO A 171 13.26 -15.08 13.72
CA PRO A 171 11.91 -15.06 14.31
C PRO A 171 10.88 -14.32 13.46
N HIS A 172 11.36 -13.44 12.57
CA HIS A 172 10.57 -12.58 11.72
C HIS A 172 10.44 -13.11 10.28
N ASN A 173 11.14 -14.20 9.94
CA ASN A 173 11.03 -14.79 8.62
C ASN A 173 9.60 -15.25 8.32
N SER A 174 9.11 -14.89 7.13
CA SER A 174 7.77 -15.15 6.62
C SER A 174 6.64 -14.58 7.51
N LYS A 175 6.95 -13.62 8.39
CA LYS A 175 5.93 -12.98 9.24
C LYS A 175 5.21 -11.85 8.52
N LYS A 176 3.93 -11.73 8.88
CA LYS A 176 3.07 -10.62 8.48
C LYS A 176 2.65 -9.88 9.74
N TYR A 177 2.95 -8.59 9.81
CA TYR A 177 2.58 -7.74 10.94
C TYR A 177 1.53 -6.74 10.53
N VAL A 178 0.32 -6.92 11.06
CA VAL A 178 -0.75 -5.93 10.90
C VAL A 178 -0.45 -4.75 11.82
N LEU A 179 -0.21 -3.58 11.24
CA LEU A 179 0.16 -2.39 12.00
C LEU A 179 -1.09 -1.55 12.28
N ILE A 180 -1.55 -1.62 13.53
CA ILE A 180 -2.79 -1.01 14.00
C ILE A 180 -2.48 -0.16 15.24
N ARG A 181 -2.88 1.12 15.21
CA ARG A 181 -2.89 1.96 16.42
C ARG A 181 -4.12 1.61 17.28
N PRO A 182 -4.03 1.72 18.62
CA PRO A 182 -5.18 1.52 19.50
C PRO A 182 -6.37 2.43 19.19
N SER A 183 -6.12 3.59 18.60
CA SER A 183 -7.15 4.52 18.14
C SER A 183 -7.67 4.11 16.75
N ASN A 184 -8.87 3.55 16.73
CA ASN A 184 -9.63 3.35 15.51
C ASN A 184 -10.58 4.54 15.30
N ALA A 185 -10.43 5.23 14.17
CA ALA A 185 -11.36 6.27 13.74
C ALA A 185 -12.22 5.73 12.59
N SER A 186 -13.55 5.79 12.72
CA SER A 186 -14.43 5.55 11.59
C SER A 186 -14.43 6.76 10.65
N GLY A 187 -14.82 6.56 9.39
CA GLY A 187 -14.99 7.66 8.44
C GLY A 187 -15.94 8.73 8.96
N MET A 188 -16.98 8.34 9.69
CA MET A 188 -17.89 9.29 10.33
C MET A 188 -17.24 10.11 11.46
N GLN A 189 -16.31 9.51 12.21
CA GLN A 189 -15.54 10.24 13.22
C GLN A 189 -14.57 11.25 12.60
N ILE A 190 -14.20 11.10 11.33
CA ILE A 190 -13.42 12.08 10.57
C ILE A 190 -14.33 13.19 10.00
N VAL A 191 -15.52 12.83 9.51
CA VAL A 191 -16.47 13.80 8.95
C VAL A 191 -17.08 14.72 10.02
N LYS A 192 -17.44 14.21 11.20
CA LYS A 192 -18.15 15.01 12.22
C LYS A 192 -17.39 16.24 12.73
N PRO A 193 -16.09 16.15 13.12
CA PRO A 193 -15.31 17.34 13.48
C PRO A 193 -15.17 18.33 12.32
N LEU A 194 -15.17 17.82 11.09
CA LEU A 194 -15.10 18.60 9.86
C LEU A 194 -16.32 19.48 9.68
N GLU A 195 -17.51 18.88 9.71
CA GLU A 195 -18.79 19.57 9.60
C GLU A 195 -18.96 20.61 10.71
N LYS A 196 -18.53 20.26 11.92
CA LYS A 196 -18.52 21.19 13.06
C LYS A 196 -17.63 22.40 12.79
N HIS A 197 -16.44 22.21 12.22
CA HIS A 197 -15.52 23.31 11.90
C HIS A 197 -16.02 24.14 10.71
N ALA A 198 -16.61 23.51 9.70
CA ALA A 198 -17.18 24.17 8.53
C ALA A 198 -18.49 24.91 8.81
N GLY A 199 -19.14 24.64 9.94
CA GLY A 199 -20.43 25.23 10.30
C GLY A 199 -21.60 24.74 9.44
N THR A 200 -21.47 23.57 8.79
CA THR A 200 -22.44 23.02 7.84
C THR A 200 -22.29 21.50 7.71
N THR A 201 -23.32 20.82 7.20
CA THR A 201 -23.26 19.39 6.88
C THR A 201 -22.85 19.16 5.42
N VAL A 202 -22.08 18.11 5.17
CA VAL A 202 -21.81 17.66 3.80
C VAL A 202 -23.06 16.97 3.22
N ASP A 203 -23.42 17.25 1.96
CA ASP A 203 -24.68 16.72 1.39
C ASP A 203 -24.65 15.20 1.17
N LYS A 204 -23.47 14.67 0.82
CA LYS A 204 -23.27 13.23 0.60
C LYS A 204 -21.85 12.82 0.94
N VAL A 205 -21.71 11.73 1.69
CA VAL A 205 -20.43 11.06 1.90
C VAL A 205 -20.45 9.71 1.21
N VAL A 206 -19.40 9.38 0.47
CA VAL A 206 -19.19 8.06 -0.14
C VAL A 206 -18.02 7.39 0.57
N PHE A 207 -18.31 6.33 1.31
CA PHE A 207 -17.30 5.51 1.98
C PHE A 207 -16.83 4.37 1.08
N ARG A 208 -15.68 3.78 1.41
CA ARG A 208 -15.05 2.69 0.65
C ARG A 208 -14.83 3.01 -0.83
N ASP A 209 -14.57 4.27 -1.18
CA ASP A 209 -14.23 4.63 -2.56
C ASP A 209 -12.81 4.16 -2.90
N VAL A 210 -12.71 3.00 -3.56
CA VAL A 210 -11.44 2.40 -3.97
C VAL A 210 -10.90 3.18 -5.17
N PHE A 211 -10.09 4.20 -4.89
CA PHE A 211 -9.64 5.14 -5.91
C PHE A 211 -8.60 4.55 -6.88
N LEU A 212 -7.84 3.53 -6.48
CA LEU A 212 -6.69 3.03 -7.26
C LEU A 212 -7.13 2.36 -8.57
N ASP A 213 -8.12 1.47 -8.51
CA ASP A 213 -8.68 0.81 -9.69
C ASP A 213 -9.22 1.84 -10.69
N ARG A 214 -10.01 2.81 -10.20
CA ARG A 214 -10.56 3.92 -11.01
C ARG A 214 -9.46 4.80 -11.60
N LYS A 215 -8.44 5.15 -10.80
CA LYS A 215 -7.32 6.02 -11.20
C LYS A 215 -6.56 5.45 -12.39
N TYR A 216 -6.35 4.13 -12.41
CA TYR A 216 -5.62 3.48 -13.48
C TYR A 216 -6.53 2.89 -14.57
N GLY A 217 -7.85 2.94 -14.40
CA GLY A 217 -8.80 2.30 -15.31
C GLY A 217 -8.67 0.77 -15.31
N ILE A 218 -8.24 0.19 -14.18
CA ILE A 218 -7.95 -1.24 -14.02
C ILE A 218 -8.86 -1.78 -12.95
N GLY A 219 -9.66 -2.79 -13.28
CA GLY A 219 -10.55 -3.43 -12.33
C GLY A 219 -11.90 -3.75 -12.96
N TRP A 220 -12.61 -4.68 -12.34
CA TRP A 220 -13.98 -4.97 -12.73
C TRP A 220 -14.92 -4.07 -11.91
N HIS A 221 -15.48 -3.07 -12.56
CA HIS A 221 -16.48 -2.17 -11.97
C HIS A 221 -17.86 -2.54 -12.52
N PRO A 222 -18.66 -3.37 -11.81
CA PRO A 222 -20.03 -3.65 -12.21
C PRO A 222 -20.84 -2.35 -12.10
N GLY A 223 -20.96 -1.62 -13.21
CA GLY A 223 -21.77 -0.42 -13.30
C GLY A 223 -21.27 0.65 -14.28
N GLU A 224 -19.98 0.69 -14.63
CA GLU A 224 -19.46 1.81 -15.43
C GLU A 224 -19.24 1.48 -16.92
N HIS A 225 -18.91 0.24 -17.31
CA HIS A 225 -18.89 -0.15 -18.72
C HIS A 225 -19.09 -1.66 -18.88
N THR A 226 -20.29 -2.12 -19.24
CA THR A 226 -20.50 -3.37 -19.99
C THR A 226 -21.98 -3.53 -20.35
N ALA A 227 -22.33 -3.11 -21.56
CA ALA A 227 -23.44 -3.72 -22.27
C ALA A 227 -22.96 -5.09 -22.76
N PHE A 228 -23.20 -6.13 -21.96
CA PHE A 228 -23.27 -7.50 -22.49
C PHE A 228 -24.60 -8.11 -22.06
N THR A 229 -25.30 -8.56 -23.09
CA THR A 229 -26.61 -9.21 -23.12
C THR A 229 -26.84 -10.18 -21.97
N ARG A 230 -28.02 -10.05 -21.34
CA ARG A 230 -28.66 -11.12 -20.55
C ARG A 230 -28.59 -12.43 -21.35
N PHE A 231 -27.78 -13.38 -20.90
CA PHE A 231 -28.04 -14.77 -21.23
C PHE A 231 -29.20 -15.23 -20.35
N GLY A 232 -30.31 -15.58 -20.98
CA GLY A 232 -31.48 -16.14 -20.32
C GLY A 232 -31.17 -17.45 -19.58
N PRO A 233 -32.09 -17.91 -18.71
CA PRO A 233 -31.83 -19.05 -17.84
C PRO A 233 -31.55 -20.32 -18.65
N ALA A 234 -30.42 -20.96 -18.36
CA ALA A 234 -30.08 -22.27 -18.90
C ALA A 234 -31.12 -23.30 -18.43
N LYS A 235 -31.75 -24.00 -19.40
CA LYS A 235 -32.57 -25.18 -19.12
C LYS A 235 -31.71 -26.25 -18.47
N ARG A 236 -32.19 -26.80 -17.36
CA ARG A 236 -31.65 -28.04 -16.77
C ARG A 236 -31.88 -29.20 -17.74
N ILE A 237 -30.83 -30.00 -17.96
CA ILE A 237 -30.92 -31.39 -18.39
C ILE A 237 -30.69 -32.23 -17.14
#